data_AF-A0A8H4EVT0-F1
#
_entry.id   AF-A0A8H4EVT0-F1
#
_cell.length_a   1.000
_cell.length_b   1.000
_cell.length_c   1.000
_cell.angle_alpha   90.00
_cell.angle_beta   90.00
_cell.angle_gamma   90.00
#
_symmetry.space_group_name_H-M   'P 1'
#
loop_
_entity.id
_entity.type
_entity.pdbx_description
1 polymer ?
#
loop_
_entity_poly.entity_id
_entity_poly.type
_entity_poly.pdbx_seq_one_letter_code
_entity_poly.pdbx_strand_id
1 'polypeptide(L)'
;MSSTTSNIDELARYWDTTAPPEETSVCNWWKANQKAFSNLATIAKDYLSIMSTSVLCKQLFNLAGLTVTKSRNSLDNETVRAILYLKFWFTEDVLLLIFNFI
;
A
#
# COMPACT_ATOMS: atom_id res chain seq x y z
N MET A 1 27.50 -7.20 18.53
CA MET A 1 27.13 -5.79 18.74
C MET A 1 27.32 -4.93 17.48
N SER A 2 27.61 -5.50 16.30
CA SER A 2 27.95 -4.75 15.08
C SER A 2 26.74 -4.33 14.21
N SER A 3 25.53 -4.81 14.52
CA SER A 3 24.32 -4.61 13.71
C SER A 3 23.66 -3.24 13.91
N THR A 4 23.83 -2.64 15.10
CA THR A 4 23.23 -1.34 15.43
C THR A 4 23.98 -0.18 14.78
N THR A 5 25.31 -0.25 14.70
CA THR A 5 26.14 0.79 14.09
C THR A 5 25.90 0.92 12.58
N SER A 6 25.68 -0.19 11.85
CA SER A 6 25.37 -0.12 10.42
C SER A 6 24.00 0.52 10.15
N ASN A 7 23.00 0.24 11.00
CA ASN A 7 21.66 0.83 10.86
C ASN A 7 21.66 2.33 11.17
N ILE A 8 22.48 2.78 12.13
CA ILE A 8 22.64 4.20 12.46
C ILE A 8 23.27 4.97 11.28
N ASP A 9 24.25 4.37 10.61
CA ASP A 9 24.93 4.95 9.44
C ASP A 9 23.99 5.03 8.21
N GLU A 10 23.19 3.99 7.99
CA GLU A 10 22.14 3.97 6.95
C GLU A 10 21.07 5.04 7.17
N LEU A 11 20.63 5.21 8.42
CA LEU A 11 19.62 6.21 8.80
C LEU A 11 20.17 7.64 8.70
N ALA A 12 21.41 7.88 9.13
CA ALA A 12 22.06 9.18 8.99
C ALA A 12 22.17 9.59 7.52
N ARG A 13 22.56 8.63 6.65
CA ARG A 13 22.63 8.85 5.21
C ARG A 13 21.27 9.12 4.58
N TYR A 14 20.20 8.49 5.06
CA TYR A 14 18.84 8.81 4.63
C TYR A 14 18.44 10.23 5.04
N TRP A 15 18.78 10.66 6.25
CA TRP A 15 18.45 12.01 6.75
C TRP A 15 19.15 13.13 5.97
N ASP A 16 20.38 12.89 5.54
CA ASP A 16 21.15 13.83 4.71
C ASP A 16 20.77 13.78 3.21
N THR A 17 19.92 12.84 2.81
CA THR A 17 19.49 12.73 1.41
C THR A 17 18.45 13.81 1.11
N THR A 18 18.67 14.56 0.01
CA THR A 18 17.70 15.54 -0.48
C THR A 18 16.37 14.85 -0.80
N ALA A 19 15.28 15.42 -0.29
CA ALA A 19 13.94 14.93 -0.54
C ALA A 19 13.68 14.83 -2.07
N PRO A 20 13.10 13.71 -2.55
CA PRO A 20 12.75 13.59 -3.95
C PRO A 20 11.71 14.65 -4.37
N PRO A 21 11.65 14.99 -5.67
CA PRO A 21 10.62 15.87 -6.21
C PRO A 21 9.22 15.37 -5.84
N GLU A 22 8.30 16.28 -5.53
CA GLU A 22 6.93 15.99 -5.04
C GLU A 22 6.12 15.09 -6.00
N GLU A 23 6.47 15.11 -7.29
CA GLU A 23 5.90 14.27 -8.36
C GLU A 23 6.31 12.78 -8.26
N THR A 24 7.33 12.46 -7.45
CA THR A 24 7.87 11.09 -7.36
C THR A 24 7.07 10.28 -6.36
N SER A 25 6.43 9.19 -6.82
CA SER A 25 5.77 8.27 -5.89
C SER A 25 6.79 7.69 -4.90
N VAL A 26 6.45 7.74 -3.61
CA VAL A 26 7.30 7.26 -2.50
C VAL A 26 7.71 5.80 -2.75
N CYS A 27 6.80 5.01 -3.31
CA CYS A 27 7.07 3.63 -3.72
C CYS A 27 8.18 3.51 -4.77
N ASN A 28 8.14 4.30 -5.84
CA ASN A 28 9.17 4.25 -6.88
C ASN A 28 10.53 4.72 -6.35
N TRP A 29 10.53 5.68 -5.42
CA TRP A 29 11.76 6.13 -4.78
C TRP A 29 12.43 5.02 -3.95
N TRP A 30 11.66 4.30 -3.12
CA TRP A 30 12.19 3.17 -2.35
C TRP A 30 12.66 2.02 -3.25
N LYS A 31 11.98 1.77 -4.38
CA LYS A 31 12.40 0.76 -5.36
C LYS A 31 13.74 1.10 -6.02
N ALA A 32 13.97 2.38 -6.33
CA ALA A 32 15.25 2.84 -6.89
C ALA A 32 16.39 2.81 -5.85
N ASN A 33 16.08 3.10 -4.58
CA ASN A 33 17.07 3.23 -3.50
C ASN A 33 17.23 1.97 -2.63
N GLN A 34 16.53 0.88 -2.94
CA GLN A 34 16.56 -0.37 -2.17
C GLN A 34 17.97 -0.96 -2.02
N LYS A 35 18.83 -0.81 -3.04
CA LYS A 35 20.22 -1.28 -2.99
C LYS A 35 21.10 -0.44 -2.06
N ALA A 36 20.78 0.85 -1.90
CA ALA A 36 21.54 1.76 -1.04
C ALA A 36 21.09 1.69 0.42
N PHE A 37 19.80 1.40 0.65
CA PHE A 37 19.19 1.33 1.98
C PHE A 37 18.40 0.02 2.14
N SER A 38 19.09 -1.11 2.26
CA SER A 38 18.45 -2.44 2.26
C SER A 38 17.55 -2.68 3.48
N ASN A 39 17.97 -2.22 4.67
CA ASN A 39 17.20 -2.44 5.89
C ASN A 39 16.04 -1.46 5.95
N LEU A 40 16.30 -0.20 5.60
CA LEU A 40 15.28 0.84 5.64
C LEU A 40 14.22 0.64 4.55
N ALA A 41 14.60 0.15 3.36
CA ALA A 41 13.66 -0.19 2.31
C ALA A 41 12.74 -1.36 2.70
N THR A 42 13.23 -2.32 3.48
CA THR A 42 12.40 -3.43 3.98
C THR A 42 11.33 -2.90 4.94
N ILE A 43 11.73 -2.04 5.89
CA ILE A 43 10.79 -1.40 6.82
C ILE A 43 9.79 -0.53 6.05
N ALA A 44 10.27 0.32 5.14
CA ALA A 44 9.42 1.20 4.34
C ALA A 44 8.41 0.42 3.52
N LYS A 45 8.81 -0.71 2.93
CA LYS A 45 7.93 -1.60 2.18
C LYS A 45 6.79 -2.14 3.05
N ASP A 46 7.08 -2.65 4.23
CA ASP A 46 6.05 -3.16 5.15
C ASP A 46 5.04 -2.05 5.53
N TYR A 47 5.54 -0.87 5.91
CA TYR A 47 4.68 0.26 6.28
C TYR A 47 3.84 0.77 5.10
N LEU A 48 4.43 0.95 3.93
CA LEU A 48 3.73 1.42 2.72
C LEU A 48 2.69 0.41 2.25
N SER A 49 2.95 -0.90 2.40
CA SER A 49 2.01 -1.96 2.07
C SER A 49 0.79 -1.96 2.99
N ILE A 50 1.00 -1.74 4.29
CA ILE A 50 -0.07 -1.58 5.29
C ILE A 50 -0.92 -0.34 4.98
N MET A 51 -0.27 0.79 4.67
CA MET A 51 -1.00 2.03 4.33
C MET A 51 -1.83 1.85 3.05
N SER A 52 -1.25 1.23 2.02
CA SER A 52 -1.94 0.99 0.76
C SER A 52 -3.16 0.08 0.94
N THR A 53 -3.00 -1.03 1.65
CA THR A 53 -4.11 -1.96 1.93
C THR A 53 -5.20 -1.32 2.80
N SER A 54 -4.84 -0.49 3.79
CA SER A 54 -5.82 0.22 4.62
C SER A 54 -6.68 1.20 3.81
N VAL A 55 -6.06 1.98 2.93
CA VAL A 55 -6.76 2.94 2.06
C VAL A 55 -7.69 2.20 1.10
N LEU A 56 -7.22 1.11 0.49
CA LEU A 56 -8.06 0.26 -0.36
C LEU A 56 -9.22 -0.36 0.40
N CYS A 57 -8.99 -0.89 1.61
CA CYS A 57 -10.06 -1.42 2.44
C CYS A 57 -11.11 -0.36 2.75
N LYS A 58 -10.71 0.87 3.12
CA LYS A 58 -11.64 1.97 3.36
C LYS A 58 -12.43 2.35 2.11
N GLN A 59 -11.76 2.41 0.95
CA GLN A 59 -12.42 2.67 -0.33
C GLN A 59 -13.42 1.57 -0.66
N LEU A 60 -13.07 0.31 -0.43
CA LEU A 60 -13.93 -0.85 -0.63
C LEU A 60 -15.13 -0.81 0.32
N PHE A 61 -14.93 -0.49 1.61
CA PHE A 61 -16.01 -0.33 2.58
C PHE A 61 -16.93 0.85 2.24
N ASN A 62 -16.38 1.96 1.78
CA ASN A 62 -17.17 3.11 1.34
C ASN A 62 -17.99 2.75 0.09
N LEU A 63 -17.39 2.05 -0.86
CA LEU A 63 -18.06 1.56 -2.07
C LEU A 63 -19.13 0.52 -1.73
N ALA A 64 -18.86 -0.36 -0.78
CA ALA A 64 -19.82 -1.32 -0.24
C ALA A 64 -21.00 -0.59 0.38
N GLY A 65 -20.75 0.40 1.25
CA GLY A 65 -21.78 1.23 1.86
C GLY A 65 -22.66 1.92 0.82
N LEU A 66 -22.08 2.56 -0.19
CA LEU A 66 -22.83 3.17 -1.29
C LEU A 66 -23.63 2.15 -2.10
N THR A 67 -23.09 0.96 -2.33
CA THR A 67 -23.74 -0.10 -3.13
C THR A 67 -24.89 -0.75 -2.36
N VAL A 68 -24.70 -0.99 -1.05
CA VAL A 68 -25.68 -1.60 -0.15
C VAL A 68 -26.81 -0.62 0.15
N THR A 69 -26.51 0.67 0.40
CA THR A 69 -27.51 1.65 0.82
C THR A 69 -28.37 2.20 -0.34
N LYS A 70 -27.86 2.27 -1.58
CA LYS A 70 -28.63 2.83 -2.72
C LYS A 70 -29.37 1.80 -3.58
N SER A 71 -28.98 0.52 -3.59
CA SER A 71 -29.46 -0.40 -4.63
C SER A 71 -30.67 -1.26 -4.26
N ARG A 72 -30.76 -1.92 -3.08
CA ARG A 72 -31.89 -2.86 -2.83
C ARG A 72 -32.30 -3.04 -1.37
N ASN A 73 -33.59 -2.84 -1.12
CA ASN A 73 -34.32 -3.20 0.10
C ASN A 73 -34.36 -4.71 0.47
N SER A 74 -33.54 -5.61 -0.10
CA SER A 74 -33.58 -7.05 0.27
C SER A 74 -32.48 -7.91 -0.39
N LEU A 75 -31.20 -7.49 -0.38
CA LEU A 75 -30.11 -8.39 -0.77
C LEU A 75 -29.52 -9.08 0.46
N ASP A 76 -29.45 -10.41 0.42
CA ASP A 76 -28.83 -11.21 1.47
C ASP A 76 -27.32 -10.90 1.58
N ASN A 77 -26.79 -10.95 2.81
CA ASN A 77 -25.41 -10.59 3.12
C ASN A 77 -24.40 -11.38 2.29
N GLU A 78 -24.73 -12.62 1.93
CA GLU A 78 -23.91 -13.47 1.10
C GLU A 78 -23.79 -12.99 -0.35
N THR A 79 -24.88 -12.45 -0.89
CA THR A 79 -24.89 -11.93 -2.26
C THR A 79 -24.08 -10.63 -2.35
N VAL A 80 -24.19 -9.77 -1.34
CA VAL A 80 -23.37 -8.55 -1.24
C VAL A 80 -21.89 -8.91 -1.19
N ARG A 81 -21.53 -9.90 -0.37
CA ARG A 81 -20.16 -10.39 -0.24
C ARG A 81 -19.60 -10.93 -1.57
N ALA A 82 -20.37 -11.77 -2.27
CA ALA A 82 -19.97 -12.30 -3.57
C ALA A 82 -19.77 -11.19 -4.62
N ILE A 83 -20.66 -10.19 -4.67
CA ILE A 83 -20.52 -9.02 -5.57
C ILE A 83 -19.27 -8.21 -5.20
N LEU A 84 -18.97 -8.05 -3.91
CA LEU A 84 -17.79 -7.33 -3.46
C LEU A 84 -16.49 -8.02 -3.89
N TYR A 85 -16.41 -9.35 -3.72
CA TYR A 85 -15.27 -10.14 -4.18
C TYR A 85 -15.12 -10.10 -5.70
N LEU A 86 -16.23 -10.23 -6.44
CA LEU A 86 -16.21 -10.13 -7.89
C LEU A 86 -15.71 -8.76 -8.35
N LYS A 87 -16.20 -7.67 -7.73
CA LYS A 87 -15.76 -6.31 -8.03
C LYS A 87 -14.30 -6.09 -7.67
N PHE A 88 -13.82 -6.67 -6.58
CA PHE A 88 -12.41 -6.65 -6.19
C PHE A 88 -11.53 -7.34 -7.24
N TRP A 89 -11.92 -8.55 -7.71
CA TRP A 89 -11.20 -9.28 -8.76
C TRP A 89 -11.20 -8.56 -10.11
N PHE A 90 -12.27 -7.84 -10.47
CA PHE A 90 -12.26 -7.01 -11.68
C PHE A 90 -11.44 -5.72 -11.52
N THR A 91 -11.07 -5.33 -10.30
CA THR A 91 -10.23 -4.15 -10.02
C THR A 91 -8.74 -4.54 -9.90
N GLU A 92 -8.38 -5.78 -10.25
CA GLU A 92 -7.01 -6.33 -10.23
C GLU A 92 -5.98 -5.41 -10.89
N ASP A 93 -6.34 -4.61 -11.91
CA ASP A 93 -5.40 -3.65 -12.52
C ASP A 93 -4.83 -2.60 -11.54
N VAL A 94 -5.58 -2.23 -10.50
CA VAL A 94 -5.10 -1.30 -9.45
C VAL A 94 -4.34 -2.05 -8.35
N LEU A 95 -4.73 -3.30 -8.09
CA LEU A 95 -4.05 -4.15 -7.11
C LEU A 95 -2.70 -4.65 -7.62
N LEU A 96 -2.56 -4.91 -8.91
CA LEU A 96 -1.30 -5.32 -9.55
C LEU A 96 -0.23 -4.23 -9.46
N LEU A 97 -0.61 -2.95 -9.45
CA LEU A 97 0.32 -1.83 -9.19
C LEU A 97 0.83 -1.83 -7.73
N ILE A 98 -0.02 -2.23 -6.79
CA ILE A 98 0.29 -2.28 -5.36
C ILE A 98 1.07 -3.56 -5.03
N PHE A 99 0.72 -4.69 -5.65
CA PHE A 99 1.44 -5.96 -5.55
C PHE A 99 2.77 -5.96 -6.30
N ASN A 100 2.95 -5.15 -7.36
CA ASN A 100 4.27 -4.94 -7.98
C ASN A 100 5.24 -4.10 -7.13
N PHE A 101 4.73 -3.54 -6.03
CA PHE A 101 5.50 -2.81 -5.04
C PHE A 101 5.78 -3.64 -3.77
N ILE A 102 4.85 -4.52 -3.38
CA ILE A 102 5.10 -5.67 -2.48
C ILE A 102 6.05 -6.68 -3.15
#